data_AF-G2FH64-F1
#
_entry.id   AF-G2FH64-F1
#
_cell.length_a   1.000
_cell.length_b   1.000
_cell.length_c   1.000
_cell.angle_alpha   90.00
_cell.angle_beta   90.00
_cell.angle_gamma   90.00
#
_symmetry.space_group_name_H-M   'P 1'
#
loop_
_entity.id
_entity.type
_entity.pdbx_description
1 polymer ?
#
loop_
_entity_poly.entity_id
_entity_poly.type
_entity_poly.pdbx_seq_one_letter_code
_entity_poly.pdbx_strand_id
1 'polypeptide(L)'
;MSQQANQPDTPASLESEAAVIEYLKNHPDFFNRHPEALSELEIPHQSGAAVSLIERQVESLRTQMHSYQTRLDELIAVGRDNDQLQQKLHRLTLALIDAVTFEEVLTALEDELHGDFKADAVELRLFSNPHLTDHYGEENPKLSATFDSFFKKNAPVCGTLEEEELAFIFGTEGKDIASTALIPLNSDGVLGLLAIGSRDADRFAPHHGTDFLARLGDVIGRTLQAVSLPGL
;
A
#
# COMPACT_ATOMS: atom_id res chain seq x y z
N MET A 1 -43.13 11.27 -5.14
CA MET A 1 -42.44 11.61 -3.88
C MET A 1 -43.31 11.12 -2.74
N SER A 2 -43.07 9.90 -2.31
CA SER A 2 -43.82 9.24 -1.24
C SER A 2 -43.08 9.48 0.07
N GLN A 3 -43.62 10.32 0.95
CA GLN A 3 -43.17 10.39 2.33
C GLN A 3 -43.88 9.28 3.11
N GLN A 4 -43.12 8.25 3.42
CA GLN A 4 -43.50 7.13 4.26
C GLN A 4 -43.31 7.58 5.71
N ALA A 5 -44.37 8.10 6.33
CA ALA A 5 -44.39 8.43 7.74
C ALA A 5 -44.60 7.14 8.55
N ASN A 6 -43.66 6.94 9.47
CA ASN A 6 -43.55 5.95 10.54
C ASN A 6 -44.85 5.24 10.94
N GLN A 7 -44.82 3.91 10.91
CA GLN A 7 -45.83 3.06 11.55
C GLN A 7 -45.78 3.23 13.08
N PRO A 8 -46.94 3.25 13.75
CA PRO A 8 -47.01 3.34 15.21
C PRO A 8 -46.58 2.03 15.87
N ASP A 9 -45.77 2.16 16.92
CA ASP A 9 -45.38 1.10 17.84
C ASP A 9 -46.60 0.32 18.32
N THR A 10 -46.56 -1.00 18.14
CA THR A 10 -47.58 -1.90 18.67
C THR A 10 -47.36 -2.00 20.18
N PRO A 11 -48.34 -1.63 21.03
CA PRO A 11 -48.19 -1.79 22.47
C PRO A 11 -48.17 -3.28 22.79
N ALA A 12 -47.01 -3.80 23.21
CA ALA A 12 -46.94 -5.11 23.84
C ALA A 12 -47.94 -5.11 25.02
N SER A 13 -48.86 -6.07 25.03
CA SER A 13 -49.92 -6.14 26.04
C SER A 13 -49.33 -6.26 27.46
N LEU A 14 -49.97 -5.63 28.45
CA LEU A 14 -49.55 -5.75 29.87
C LEU A 14 -49.51 -7.20 30.36
N GLU A 15 -50.34 -8.08 29.77
CA GLU A 15 -50.35 -9.52 30.03
C GLU A 15 -49.06 -10.21 29.56
N SER A 16 -48.48 -9.76 28.43
CA SER A 16 -47.19 -10.27 27.95
C SER A 16 -46.02 -9.82 28.82
N GLU A 17 -46.03 -8.60 29.38
CA GLU A 17 -44.98 -8.18 30.33
C GLU A 17 -45.03 -8.98 31.64
N ALA A 18 -46.22 -9.19 32.20
CA ALA A 18 -46.38 -9.98 33.42
C ALA A 18 -45.87 -11.41 33.24
N ALA A 19 -46.15 -12.03 32.08
CA ALA A 19 -45.67 -13.36 31.75
C ALA A 19 -44.13 -13.40 31.60
N VAL A 20 -43.52 -12.38 30.99
CA VAL A 20 -42.06 -12.27 30.86
C VAL A 20 -41.39 -12.12 32.24
N ILE A 21 -41.97 -11.31 33.14
CA ILE A 21 -41.47 -11.13 34.50
C ILE A 21 -41.53 -12.44 35.30
N GLU A 22 -42.65 -13.17 35.21
CA GLU A 22 -42.81 -14.46 35.90
C GLU A 22 -41.85 -15.52 35.36
N TYR A 23 -41.65 -15.55 34.04
CA TYR A 23 -40.69 -16.45 33.40
C TYR A 23 -39.25 -16.18 33.86
N LEU A 24 -38.81 -14.92 33.87
CA LEU A 24 -37.45 -14.56 34.31
C LEU A 24 -37.23 -14.86 35.81
N LYS A 25 -38.26 -14.72 36.66
CA LYS A 25 -38.18 -15.10 38.09
C LYS A 25 -37.99 -16.60 38.29
N ASN A 26 -38.65 -17.41 37.48
CA ASN A 26 -38.58 -18.88 37.56
C ASN A 26 -37.31 -19.45 36.89
N HIS A 27 -36.61 -18.65 36.09
CA HIS A 27 -35.40 -19.03 35.37
C HIS A 27 -34.25 -18.03 35.57
N PRO A 28 -33.63 -17.98 36.78
CA PRO A 28 -32.57 -17.01 37.10
C PRO A 28 -31.28 -17.21 36.28
N ASP A 29 -31.11 -18.38 35.67
CA ASP A 29 -29.99 -18.72 34.78
C ASP A 29 -30.22 -18.32 33.32
N PHE A 30 -31.38 -17.74 33.00
CA PHE A 30 -31.78 -17.41 31.63
C PHE A 30 -30.73 -16.59 30.87
N PHE A 31 -30.20 -15.53 31.47
CA PHE A 31 -29.17 -14.69 30.83
C PHE A 31 -27.79 -15.35 30.74
N ASN A 32 -27.52 -16.39 31.54
CA ASN A 32 -26.31 -17.19 31.38
C ASN A 32 -26.43 -18.15 30.19
N ARG A 33 -27.64 -18.64 29.92
CA ARG A 33 -27.94 -19.50 28.75
C ARG A 33 -28.11 -18.71 27.46
N HIS A 34 -28.48 -17.45 27.55
CA HIS A 34 -28.73 -16.55 26.43
C HIS A 34 -27.95 -15.23 26.56
N PRO A 35 -26.60 -15.26 26.50
CA PRO A 35 -25.78 -14.07 26.60
C PRO A 35 -26.02 -13.05 25.47
N GLU A 36 -26.48 -13.51 24.31
CA GLU A 36 -26.90 -12.67 23.18
C GLU A 36 -28.07 -11.75 23.55
N ALA A 37 -29.06 -12.24 24.29
CA ALA A 37 -30.22 -11.47 24.71
C ALA A 37 -29.84 -10.35 25.70
N LEU A 38 -28.79 -10.55 26.50
CA LEU A 38 -28.25 -9.54 27.40
C LEU A 38 -27.40 -8.49 26.65
N SER A 39 -26.75 -8.89 25.56
CA SER A 39 -25.90 -8.01 24.76
C SER A 39 -26.71 -6.98 23.96
N GLU A 40 -27.94 -7.33 23.59
CA GLU A 40 -28.89 -6.48 22.88
C GLU A 40 -29.80 -5.65 23.82
N LEU A 41 -29.85 -5.99 25.11
CA LEU A 41 -30.66 -5.28 26.10
C LEU A 41 -29.92 -4.03 26.63
N GLU A 42 -30.47 -2.85 26.39
CA GLU A 42 -30.07 -1.65 27.12
C GLU A 42 -30.75 -1.61 28.49
N ILE A 43 -30.08 -2.14 29.52
CA ILE A 43 -30.53 -2.03 30.92
C ILE A 43 -29.87 -0.80 31.56
N PRO A 44 -30.56 0.35 31.68
CA PRO A 44 -30.02 1.48 32.40
C PRO A 44 -29.88 1.11 33.88
N HIS A 45 -28.66 1.16 34.43
CA HIS A 45 -28.49 1.06 35.88
C HIS A 45 -28.98 2.37 36.50
N GLN A 46 -30.07 2.34 37.28
CA GLN A 46 -30.53 3.49 38.03
C GLN A 46 -29.55 3.81 39.16
N SER A 47 -28.50 4.55 38.82
CA SER A 47 -27.47 5.03 39.73
C SER A 47 -27.77 6.46 40.21
N GLY A 48 -29.04 6.88 40.24
CA GLY A 48 -29.40 8.25 40.63
C GLY A 48 -28.55 9.34 39.94
N ALA A 49 -27.96 10.26 40.72
CA ALA A 49 -27.10 11.34 40.22
C ALA A 49 -25.61 10.97 40.05
N ALA A 50 -25.22 9.72 40.31
CA ALA A 50 -23.84 9.26 40.22
C ALA A 50 -23.63 8.41 38.96
N VAL A 51 -22.58 8.70 38.19
CA VAL A 51 -22.20 7.91 37.01
C VAL A 51 -21.67 6.55 37.48
N SER A 52 -22.25 5.44 37.00
CA SER A 52 -21.75 4.10 37.29
C SER A 52 -20.36 3.92 36.70
N LEU A 53 -19.36 3.69 37.58
CA LEU A 53 -17.99 3.42 37.15
C LEU A 53 -17.90 2.15 36.29
N ILE A 54 -18.80 1.19 36.49
CA ILE A 54 -18.87 -0.04 35.70
C ILE A 54 -19.37 0.26 34.29
N GLU A 55 -20.41 1.08 34.13
CA GLU A 55 -20.90 1.49 32.80
C GLU A 55 -19.80 2.23 32.05
N ARG A 56 -19.12 3.19 32.71
CA ARG A 56 -18.01 3.93 32.11
C ARG A 56 -16.80 3.04 31.78
N GLN A 57 -16.55 2.00 32.58
CA GLN A 57 -15.50 1.03 32.32
C GLN A 57 -15.85 0.12 31.14
N VAL A 58 -17.10 -0.33 31.03
CA VAL A 58 -17.58 -1.13 29.90
C VAL A 58 -17.56 -0.31 28.61
N GLU A 59 -18.00 0.95 28.65
CA GLU A 59 -17.94 1.86 27.51
C GLU A 59 -16.49 2.12 27.07
N SER A 60 -15.58 2.33 28.03
CA SER A 60 -14.14 2.47 27.74
C SER A 60 -13.56 1.20 27.11
N LEU A 61 -13.92 0.01 27.61
CA LEU A 61 -13.47 -1.27 27.06
C LEU A 61 -14.03 -1.50 25.64
N ARG A 62 -15.30 -1.17 25.39
CA ARG A 62 -15.91 -1.25 24.05
C ARG A 62 -15.21 -0.30 23.07
N THR A 63 -14.91 0.92 23.50
CA THR A 63 -14.17 1.89 22.69
C THR A 63 -12.76 1.39 22.36
N GLN A 64 -12.06 0.83 23.35
CA GLN A 64 -10.73 0.23 23.15
C GLN A 64 -10.79 -0.96 22.21
N MET A 65 -11.74 -1.88 22.41
CA MET A 65 -11.96 -3.03 21.54
C MET A 65 -12.18 -2.59 20.09
N HIS A 66 -13.06 -1.61 19.86
CA HIS A 66 -13.32 -1.10 18.53
C HIS A 66 -12.05 -0.49 17.91
N SER A 67 -11.29 0.30 18.67
CA SER A 67 -10.02 0.85 18.21
C SER A 67 -9.00 -0.23 17.84
N TYR A 68 -8.93 -1.32 18.61
CA TYR A 68 -8.05 -2.45 18.29
C TYR A 68 -8.51 -3.21 17.04
N GLN A 69 -9.81 -3.40 16.87
CA GLN A 69 -10.36 -4.02 15.66
C GLN A 69 -10.02 -3.20 14.42
N THR A 70 -10.25 -1.88 14.45
CA THR A 70 -9.87 -0.99 13.35
C THR A 70 -8.39 -1.10 13.00
N ARG A 71 -7.51 -1.08 14.01
CA ARG A 71 -6.05 -1.23 13.78
C ARG A 71 -5.68 -2.61 13.22
N LEU A 72 -6.35 -3.67 13.65
CA LEU A 72 -6.14 -5.00 13.10
C LEU A 72 -6.57 -5.07 11.63
N ASP A 73 -7.72 -4.47 11.29
CA ASP A 73 -8.20 -4.41 9.91
C ASP A 73 -7.24 -3.61 9.02
N GLU A 74 -6.71 -2.49 9.51
CA GLU A 74 -5.65 -1.72 8.82
C GLU A 74 -4.39 -2.56 8.60
N LEU A 75 -3.90 -3.27 9.62
CA LEU A 75 -2.73 -4.14 9.48
C LEU A 75 -2.97 -5.30 8.50
N ILE A 76 -4.17 -5.89 8.50
CA ILE A 76 -4.54 -6.95 7.55
C ILE A 76 -4.60 -6.38 6.13
N ALA A 77 -5.13 -5.17 5.93
CA ALA A 77 -5.15 -4.51 4.63
C ALA A 77 -3.73 -4.28 4.10
N VAL A 78 -2.84 -3.70 4.92
CA VAL A 78 -1.42 -3.52 4.57
C VAL A 78 -0.74 -4.87 4.28
N GLY A 79 -1.04 -5.91 5.06
CA GLY A 79 -0.52 -7.25 4.84
C GLY A 79 -0.93 -7.83 3.47
N ARG A 80 -2.20 -7.68 3.09
CA ARG A 80 -2.70 -8.12 1.79
C ARG A 80 -2.07 -7.36 0.62
N ASP A 81 -1.90 -6.05 0.76
CA ASP A 81 -1.26 -5.23 -0.27
C ASP A 81 0.20 -5.66 -0.46
N ASN A 82 0.93 -5.90 0.64
CA ASN A 82 2.30 -6.43 0.60
C ASN A 82 2.38 -7.82 -0.04
N ASP A 83 1.47 -8.74 0.31
CA ASP A 83 1.41 -10.08 -0.28
C ASP A 83 1.18 -10.03 -1.80
N GLN A 84 0.28 -9.16 -2.27
CA GLN A 84 0.06 -8.95 -3.70
C GLN A 84 1.31 -8.41 -4.38
N LEU A 85 1.98 -7.45 -3.76
CA LEU A 85 3.24 -6.87 -4.24
C LEU A 85 4.34 -7.93 -4.35
N GLN A 86 4.45 -8.80 -3.35
CA GLN A 86 5.41 -9.90 -3.32
C GLN A 86 5.11 -10.97 -4.39
N GLN A 87 3.84 -11.28 -4.65
CA GLN A 87 3.46 -12.18 -5.73
C GLN A 87 3.80 -11.63 -7.11
N LYS A 88 3.56 -10.33 -7.34
CA LYS A 88 3.94 -9.63 -8.59
C LYS A 88 5.45 -9.66 -8.79
N LEU A 89 6.18 -9.32 -7.73
CA LEU A 89 7.63 -9.46 -7.65
C LEU A 89 8.14 -10.82 -8.10
N HIS A 90 7.55 -11.86 -7.54
CA HIS A 90 7.97 -13.22 -7.80
C HIS A 90 7.71 -13.58 -9.27
N ARG A 91 6.56 -13.22 -9.83
CA ARG A 91 6.24 -13.42 -11.25
C ARG A 91 7.22 -12.70 -12.17
N LEU A 92 7.47 -11.41 -11.92
CA LEU A 92 8.45 -10.63 -12.67
C LEU A 92 9.85 -11.24 -12.57
N THR A 93 10.27 -11.69 -11.39
CA THR A 93 11.57 -12.35 -11.21
C THR A 93 11.67 -13.63 -12.05
N LEU A 94 10.60 -14.44 -12.11
CA LEU A 94 10.58 -15.64 -12.96
C LEU A 94 10.62 -15.28 -14.45
N ALA A 95 9.84 -14.29 -14.89
CA ALA A 95 9.86 -13.81 -16.27
C ALA A 95 11.24 -13.29 -16.70
N LEU A 96 11.93 -12.58 -15.80
CA LEU A 96 13.30 -12.10 -16.03
C LEU A 96 14.34 -13.24 -16.05
N ILE A 97 14.11 -14.34 -15.33
CA ILE A 97 14.99 -15.52 -15.38
C ILE A 97 14.81 -16.28 -16.69
N ASP A 98 13.58 -16.33 -17.21
CA ASP A 98 13.27 -17.01 -18.47
C ASP A 98 13.74 -16.20 -19.71
N ALA A 99 13.96 -14.90 -19.56
CA ALA A 99 14.47 -14.03 -20.62
C ALA A 99 15.95 -14.33 -20.93
N VAL A 100 16.24 -14.55 -22.22
CA VAL A 100 17.56 -14.95 -22.72
C VAL A 100 18.24 -13.80 -23.48
N THR A 101 17.47 -12.82 -23.95
CA THR A 101 17.96 -11.65 -24.70
C THR A 101 17.60 -10.33 -24.04
N PHE A 102 18.36 -9.28 -24.36
CA PHE A 102 18.19 -7.96 -23.72
C PHE A 102 16.81 -7.38 -24.02
N GLU A 103 16.33 -7.62 -25.24
CA GLU A 103 15.01 -7.20 -25.69
C GLU A 103 13.90 -7.92 -24.92
N GLU A 104 14.02 -9.24 -24.70
CA GLU A 104 13.07 -9.99 -23.87
C GLU A 104 13.01 -9.49 -22.43
N VAL A 105 14.17 -9.10 -21.85
CA VAL A 105 14.22 -8.50 -20.51
C VAL A 105 13.47 -7.18 -20.48
N LEU A 106 13.67 -6.32 -21.49
CA LEU A 106 13.00 -5.02 -21.56
C LEU A 106 11.48 -5.20 -21.74
N THR A 107 11.05 -6.08 -22.64
CA THR A 107 9.63 -6.37 -22.86
C THR A 107 8.96 -6.92 -21.60
N ALA A 108 9.60 -7.89 -20.92
CA ALA A 108 9.07 -8.43 -19.67
C ALA A 108 8.94 -7.35 -18.58
N LEU A 109 9.92 -6.44 -18.51
CA LEU A 109 9.90 -5.34 -17.56
C LEU A 109 8.77 -4.34 -17.86
N GLU A 110 8.62 -3.93 -19.12
CA GLU A 110 7.56 -3.02 -19.55
C GLU A 110 6.17 -3.62 -19.30
N ASP A 111 5.94 -4.87 -19.73
CA ASP A 111 4.64 -5.54 -19.59
C ASP A 111 4.21 -5.66 -18.12
N GLU A 112 5.12 -6.13 -17.27
CA GLU A 112 4.83 -6.33 -15.84
C GLU A 112 4.73 -4.99 -15.09
N LEU A 113 5.56 -4.00 -15.40
CA LEU A 113 5.48 -2.69 -14.75
C LEU A 113 4.23 -1.91 -15.17
N HIS A 114 3.84 -1.94 -16.44
CA HIS A 114 2.60 -1.32 -16.90
C HIS A 114 1.36 -2.07 -16.38
N GLY A 115 1.34 -3.40 -16.45
CA GLY A 115 0.19 -4.20 -16.05
C GLY A 115 0.01 -4.25 -14.53
N ASP A 116 1.02 -4.77 -13.82
CA ASP A 116 0.92 -5.10 -12.41
C ASP A 116 1.28 -3.93 -11.49
N PHE A 117 2.20 -3.06 -11.92
CA PHE A 117 2.62 -1.88 -11.15
C PHE A 117 1.90 -0.60 -11.57
N LYS A 118 0.96 -0.67 -12.53
CA LYS A 118 0.27 0.49 -13.14
C LYS A 118 1.21 1.68 -13.33
N ALA A 119 2.42 1.40 -13.80
CA ALA A 119 3.30 2.43 -14.28
C ALA A 119 2.67 3.04 -15.52
N ASP A 120 2.65 4.35 -15.61
CA ASP A 120 2.22 5.06 -16.82
C ASP A 120 3.41 5.31 -17.75
N ALA A 121 4.62 5.39 -17.19
CA ALA A 121 5.86 5.51 -17.95
C ALA A 121 6.97 4.67 -17.29
N VAL A 122 7.77 3.99 -18.10
CA VAL A 122 8.91 3.18 -17.66
C VAL A 122 10.09 3.51 -18.56
N GLU A 123 11.22 3.87 -17.95
CA GLU A 123 12.43 4.28 -18.68
C GLU A 123 13.64 3.56 -18.09
N LEU A 124 14.33 2.79 -18.93
CA LEU A 124 15.58 2.10 -18.59
C LEU A 124 16.74 2.78 -19.31
N ARG A 125 17.70 3.30 -18.53
CA ARG A 125 18.92 3.91 -19.06
C ARG A 125 20.14 3.17 -18.56
N LEU A 126 21.01 2.76 -19.48
CA LEU A 126 22.27 2.11 -19.16
C LEU A 126 23.44 3.05 -19.47
N PHE A 127 24.48 2.95 -18.66
CA PHE A 127 25.66 3.81 -18.70
C PHE A 127 26.91 2.96 -18.83
N SER A 128 27.81 3.38 -19.72
CA SER A 128 29.10 2.72 -19.92
C SER A 128 30.14 3.12 -18.86
N ASN A 129 29.92 4.21 -18.11
CA ASN A 129 30.85 4.73 -17.10
C ASN A 129 30.09 5.19 -15.83
N PRO A 130 30.60 4.88 -14.61
CA PRO A 130 30.15 5.45 -13.33
C PRO A 130 30.17 6.97 -13.22
N HIS A 131 30.94 7.65 -14.08
CA HIS A 131 30.96 9.10 -14.13
C HIS A 131 29.92 9.61 -15.14
N LEU A 132 28.76 10.00 -14.63
CA LEU A 132 27.71 10.65 -15.42
C LEU A 132 28.17 12.00 -15.99
N THR A 133 29.25 12.62 -15.49
CA THR A 133 29.79 13.85 -16.08
C THR A 133 30.07 13.75 -17.59
N ASP A 134 30.41 12.57 -18.12
CA ASP A 134 30.67 12.39 -19.57
C ASP A 134 29.39 12.28 -20.41
N HIS A 135 28.25 11.93 -19.80
CA HIS A 135 26.96 11.79 -20.48
C HIS A 135 25.98 12.94 -20.16
N TYR A 136 26.25 13.72 -19.10
CA TYR A 136 25.31 14.67 -18.48
C TYR A 136 25.93 16.05 -18.19
N GLY A 137 27.26 16.16 -18.17
CA GLY A 137 27.98 17.23 -17.48
C GLY A 137 28.11 18.58 -18.18
N GLU A 138 27.80 18.69 -19.48
CA GLU A 138 27.95 19.97 -20.19
C GLU A 138 26.66 20.81 -20.27
N GLU A 139 25.48 20.19 -20.27
CA GLU A 139 24.21 20.90 -20.47
C GLU A 139 23.48 21.27 -19.17
N ASN A 140 23.67 20.52 -18.07
CA ASN A 140 22.99 20.83 -16.80
C ASN A 140 23.71 20.29 -15.54
N PRO A 141 24.62 21.08 -14.93
CA PRO A 141 25.50 20.63 -13.84
C PRO A 141 24.78 20.35 -12.51
N LYS A 142 23.56 20.88 -12.31
CA LYS A 142 22.74 20.60 -11.12
C LYS A 142 22.20 19.17 -11.18
N LEU A 143 21.66 18.77 -12.33
CA LEU A 143 21.14 17.42 -12.60
C LEU A 143 22.21 16.36 -12.46
N SER A 144 23.41 16.58 -13.02
CA SER A 144 24.52 15.64 -12.91
C SER A 144 24.92 15.39 -11.45
N ALA A 145 24.98 16.45 -10.62
CA ALA A 145 25.31 16.32 -9.20
C ALA A 145 24.23 15.55 -8.41
N THR A 146 22.94 15.75 -8.73
CA THR A 146 21.84 15.01 -8.11
C THR A 146 21.92 13.52 -8.44
N PHE A 147 22.08 13.17 -9.70
CA PHE A 147 22.21 11.77 -10.11
C PHE A 147 23.49 11.13 -9.58
N ASP A 148 24.64 11.81 -9.58
CA ASP A 148 25.87 11.28 -8.96
C ASP A 148 25.68 10.94 -7.48
N SER A 149 24.95 11.79 -6.74
CA SER A 149 24.59 11.55 -5.35
C SER A 149 23.65 10.33 -5.21
N PHE A 150 22.68 10.20 -6.10
CA PHE A 150 21.76 9.07 -6.16
C PHE A 150 22.49 7.73 -6.40
N PHE A 151 23.38 7.67 -7.40
CA PHE A 151 24.17 6.47 -7.69
C PHE A 151 25.15 6.14 -6.56
N LYS A 152 25.75 7.14 -5.91
CA LYS A 152 26.61 6.92 -4.72
C LYS A 152 25.84 6.36 -3.54
N LYS A 153 24.57 6.77 -3.35
CA LYS A 153 23.71 6.24 -2.28
C LYS A 153 23.27 4.80 -2.57
N ASN A 154 23.17 4.41 -3.84
CA ASN A 154 22.74 3.09 -4.30
C ASN A 154 21.45 2.60 -3.62
N ALA A 155 20.49 3.51 -3.45
CA ALA A 155 19.21 3.23 -2.81
C ALA A 155 18.08 3.80 -3.67
N PRO A 156 16.96 3.08 -3.84
CA PRO A 156 15.81 3.60 -4.58
C PRO A 156 15.23 4.84 -3.90
N VAL A 157 14.74 5.77 -4.71
CA VAL A 157 14.12 7.02 -4.26
C VAL A 157 12.71 7.09 -4.84
N CYS A 158 11.73 7.35 -3.98
CA CYS A 158 10.33 7.55 -4.35
C CYS A 158 9.91 8.99 -4.02
N GLY A 159 9.09 9.59 -4.88
CA GLY A 159 8.52 10.90 -4.65
C GLY A 159 8.22 11.64 -5.94
N THR A 160 8.05 12.95 -5.84
CA THR A 160 7.86 13.84 -6.98
C THR A 160 9.20 14.46 -7.37
N LEU A 161 9.52 14.44 -8.65
CA LEU A 161 10.73 15.03 -9.21
C LEU A 161 10.46 16.45 -9.75
N GLU A 162 11.52 17.25 -9.91
CA GLU A 162 11.40 18.57 -10.55
C GLU A 162 11.05 18.42 -12.05
N GLU A 163 10.38 19.42 -12.65
CA GLU A 163 10.00 19.37 -14.07
C GLU A 163 11.19 19.11 -15.01
N GLU A 164 12.37 19.64 -14.68
CA GLU A 164 13.60 19.41 -15.43
C GLU A 164 14.06 17.94 -15.37
N GLU A 165 13.91 17.29 -14.22
CA GLU A 165 14.25 15.88 -14.03
C GLU A 165 13.23 14.97 -14.74
N LEU A 166 11.94 15.29 -14.65
CA LEU A 166 10.88 14.56 -15.34
C LEU A 166 11.00 14.67 -16.87
N ALA A 167 11.22 15.88 -17.38
CA ALA A 167 11.44 16.09 -18.81
C ALA A 167 12.72 15.40 -19.30
N PHE A 168 13.74 15.33 -18.45
CA PHE A 168 14.96 14.63 -18.77
C PHE A 168 14.76 13.11 -18.84
N ILE A 169 14.05 12.50 -17.88
CA ILE A 169 13.86 11.05 -17.79
C ILE A 169 12.80 10.55 -18.78
N PHE A 170 11.60 11.13 -18.74
CA PHE A 170 10.40 10.66 -19.45
C PHE A 170 10.06 11.52 -20.68
N GLY A 171 10.90 12.50 -21.02
CA GLY A 171 10.67 13.34 -22.19
C GLY A 171 9.36 14.11 -22.10
N THR A 172 8.55 14.02 -23.16
CA THR A 172 7.26 14.71 -23.24
C THR A 172 6.21 14.17 -22.27
N GLU A 173 6.32 12.91 -21.85
CA GLU A 173 5.38 12.28 -20.92
C GLU A 173 5.60 12.72 -19.47
N GLY A 174 6.77 13.29 -19.18
CA GLY A 174 7.15 13.79 -17.85
C GLY A 174 6.15 14.80 -17.25
N LYS A 175 5.40 15.53 -18.08
CA LYS A 175 4.43 16.54 -17.61
C LYS A 175 3.20 15.97 -16.94
N ASP A 176 2.82 14.74 -17.29
CA ASP A 176 1.62 14.09 -16.77
C ASP A 176 1.92 13.21 -15.54
N ILE A 177 3.20 13.01 -15.22
CA ILE A 177 3.65 12.15 -14.11
C ILE A 177 3.58 12.93 -12.80
N ALA A 178 2.83 12.39 -11.84
CA ALA A 178 2.64 12.97 -10.51
C ALA A 178 3.55 12.35 -9.44
N SER A 179 3.89 11.08 -9.59
CA SER A 179 4.83 10.37 -8.71
C SER A 179 5.83 9.53 -9.50
N THR A 180 7.03 9.38 -8.95
CA THR A 180 8.14 8.67 -9.59
C THR A 180 8.89 7.80 -8.59
N ALA A 181 9.31 6.63 -9.05
CA ALA A 181 10.28 5.76 -8.39
C ALA A 181 11.54 5.65 -9.25
N LEU A 182 12.69 5.98 -8.67
CA LEU A 182 14.01 5.85 -9.27
C LEU A 182 14.74 4.69 -8.61
N ILE A 183 15.24 3.76 -9.43
CA ILE A 183 15.93 2.56 -8.98
C ILE A 183 17.33 2.54 -9.61
N PRO A 184 18.40 2.60 -8.79
CA PRO A 184 19.74 2.46 -9.31
C PRO A 184 19.98 0.99 -9.67
N LEU A 185 20.51 0.76 -10.87
CA LEU A 185 21.02 -0.52 -11.31
C LEU A 185 22.54 -0.46 -11.20
N ASN A 186 23.09 -1.10 -10.18
CA ASN A 186 24.52 -1.14 -9.94
C ASN A 186 24.92 -2.59 -9.65
N SER A 187 25.23 -3.33 -10.70
CA SER A 187 25.74 -4.70 -10.63
C SER A 187 27.06 -4.76 -11.39
N ASP A 188 28.00 -5.63 -11.00
CA ASP A 188 29.38 -5.64 -11.54
C ASP A 188 29.41 -5.58 -13.09
N GLY A 189 29.71 -4.40 -13.64
CA GLY A 189 29.78 -4.14 -15.09
C GLY A 189 28.50 -3.57 -15.75
N VAL A 190 27.39 -3.46 -15.02
CA VAL A 190 26.14 -2.79 -15.45
C VAL A 190 25.84 -1.63 -14.51
N LEU A 191 25.92 -0.43 -15.05
CA LEU A 191 25.44 0.77 -14.39
C LEU A 191 24.23 1.30 -15.14
N GLY A 192 23.15 1.61 -14.43
CA GLY A 192 21.93 2.10 -15.06
C GLY A 192 20.94 2.70 -14.09
N LEU A 193 19.92 3.33 -14.63
CA LEU A 193 18.77 3.86 -13.92
C LEU A 193 17.52 3.22 -14.51
N LEU A 194 16.69 2.64 -13.66
CA LEU A 194 15.32 2.34 -13.99
C LEU A 194 14.43 3.40 -13.32
N ALA A 195 13.68 4.14 -14.14
CA ALA A 195 12.73 5.13 -13.67
C ALA A 195 11.31 4.68 -14.01
N ILE A 196 10.42 4.79 -13.02
CA ILE A 196 9.03 4.39 -13.13
C ILE A 196 8.17 5.60 -12.73
N GLY A 197 7.30 6.03 -13.63
CA GLY A 197 6.39 7.15 -13.41
C GLY A 197 4.94 6.69 -13.34
N SER A 198 4.14 7.36 -12.51
CA SER A 198 2.68 7.25 -12.53
C SER A 198 2.02 8.63 -12.48
N ARG A 199 0.86 8.74 -13.12
CA ARG A 199 -0.05 9.90 -13.04
C ARG A 199 -0.76 9.99 -11.68
N ASP A 200 -0.72 8.93 -10.88
CA ASP A 200 -1.24 8.90 -9.52
C ASP A 200 -0.15 9.38 -8.53
N ALA A 201 -0.45 10.43 -7.76
CA ALA A 201 0.49 11.03 -6.82
C ALA A 201 0.79 10.13 -5.60
N ASP A 202 -0.15 9.27 -5.21
CA ASP A 202 0.00 8.41 -4.04
C ASP A 202 0.68 7.08 -4.36
N ARG A 203 0.87 6.77 -5.65
CA ARG A 203 1.35 5.44 -6.08
C ARG A 203 2.80 5.15 -5.68
N PHE A 204 3.69 6.11 -5.93
CA PHE A 204 5.12 6.05 -5.55
C PHE A 204 5.44 7.08 -4.48
N ALA A 205 4.56 7.22 -3.50
CA ALA A 205 4.78 8.15 -2.41
C ALA A 205 5.91 7.66 -1.47
N PRO A 206 6.67 8.57 -0.81
CA PRO A 206 7.85 8.21 -0.02
C PRO A 206 7.60 7.28 1.17
N HIS A 207 6.34 7.11 1.56
CA HIS A 207 5.92 6.24 2.67
C HIS A 207 5.76 4.77 2.25
N HIS A 208 5.73 4.48 0.95
CA HIS A 208 5.71 3.12 0.41
C HIS A 208 7.15 2.59 0.51
N GLY A 209 7.37 1.56 1.33
CA GLY A 209 8.71 1.02 1.58
C GLY A 209 9.47 0.74 0.28
N THR A 210 10.71 1.23 0.19
CA THR A 210 11.55 1.12 -1.01
C THR A 210 12.28 -0.23 -1.12
N ASP A 211 12.13 -1.10 -0.13
CA ASP A 211 12.77 -2.42 -0.07
C ASP A 211 12.44 -3.29 -1.27
N PHE A 212 11.21 -3.21 -1.78
CA PHE A 212 10.82 -3.93 -2.99
C PHE A 212 11.62 -3.41 -4.20
N LEU A 213 11.66 -2.09 -4.40
CA LEU A 213 12.35 -1.49 -5.54
C LEU A 213 13.84 -1.79 -5.50
N ALA A 214 14.44 -1.87 -4.31
CA ALA A 214 15.84 -2.26 -4.14
C ALA A 214 16.07 -3.70 -4.63
N ARG A 215 15.22 -4.64 -4.18
CA ARG A 215 15.26 -6.04 -4.64
C ARG A 215 15.05 -6.15 -6.15
N LEU A 216 14.15 -5.34 -6.71
CA LEU A 216 13.92 -5.30 -8.15
C LEU A 216 15.18 -4.84 -8.90
N GLY A 217 15.83 -3.78 -8.42
CA GLY A 217 17.09 -3.31 -8.98
C GLY A 217 18.20 -4.37 -8.97
N ASP A 218 18.31 -5.14 -7.88
CA ASP A 218 19.28 -6.24 -7.77
C ASP A 218 19.02 -7.35 -8.80
N VAL A 219 17.75 -7.75 -8.97
CA VAL A 219 17.36 -8.79 -9.93
C VAL A 219 17.62 -8.32 -11.36
N ILE A 220 17.13 -7.12 -11.72
CA ILE A 220 17.31 -6.57 -13.06
C ILE A 220 18.78 -6.38 -13.39
N GLY A 221 19.57 -5.82 -12.47
CA GLY A 221 21.01 -5.63 -12.67
C GLY A 221 21.74 -6.93 -13.00
N ARG A 222 21.39 -8.03 -12.31
CA ARG A 222 21.96 -9.37 -12.57
C ARG A 222 21.47 -10.00 -13.85
N THR A 223 20.16 -9.90 -14.16
CA THR A 223 19.61 -10.43 -15.40
C THR A 223 20.23 -9.71 -16.60
N LEU A 224 20.32 -8.38 -16.53
CA LEU A 224 20.97 -7.58 -17.57
C LEU A 224 22.44 -7.96 -17.74
N GLN A 225 23.19 -8.19 -16.65
CA GLN A 225 24.56 -8.66 -16.72
C GLN A 225 24.68 -10.03 -17.42
N ALA A 226 23.80 -10.97 -17.09
CA ALA A 226 23.82 -12.33 -17.66
C ALA A 226 23.53 -12.32 -19.17
N VAL A 227 22.60 -11.47 -19.59
CA VAL A 227 22.15 -11.32 -20.96
C VAL A 227 23.07 -10.41 -21.79
N SER A 228 23.80 -9.49 -21.13
CA SER A 228 24.76 -8.56 -21.76
C SER A 228 26.18 -9.14 -21.91
N LEU A 229 26.39 -10.44 -21.71
CA LEU A 229 27.63 -11.14 -22.08
C LEU A 229 27.32 -12.12 -23.21
N PRO A 230 27.71 -11.81 -24.48
CA PRO A 230 29.10 -11.58 -24.85
C PRO A 230 29.31 -10.38 -25.80
N GLY A 231 30.21 -9.46 -25.43
CA GLY A 231 30.78 -8.50 -26.38
C GLY A 231 30.77 -7.05 -25.93
N LEU A 232 31.56 -6.76 -24.90
CA LEU A 232 32.24 -5.47 -24.77
C LEU A 232 33.73 -5.72 -25.07
#